data_AF-A0A1B1AKJ9-F1
#
_entry.id   AF-A0A1B1AKJ9-F1
#
_cell.length_a   1.000
_cell.length_b   1.000
_cell.length_c   1.000
_cell.angle_alpha   90.00
_cell.angle_beta   90.00
_cell.angle_gamma   90.00
#
_symmetry.space_group_name_H-M   'P 1'
#
loop_
_entity.id
_entity.type
_entity.pdbx_description
1 polymer ?
#
loop_
_entity_poly.entity_id
_entity_poly.type
_entity_poly.pdbx_seq_one_letter_code
_entity_poly.pdbx_strand_id
1 'polypeptide(L)'
;MLDRLDGLDLGAMKVRQRVRAAVQVRLEAQQPYKDAARAMTRALSRPDRAPEAARLLWRTADHIWRALGDTSTDENFYSKRAILSGVLASTYGRWLSDESEDNEATWTFLDARIENVMQFEKLKARLKPVSESVQSAVGIAARFRYGR
;
A
#
# COMPACT_ATOMS: atom_id res chain seq x y z
N MET A 1 -12.44 -4.03 -14.65
CA MET A 1 -11.35 -3.36 -13.90
C MET A 1 -10.07 -3.39 -14.72
N LEU A 2 -9.56 -4.59 -15.05
CA LEU A 2 -8.34 -4.74 -15.85
C LEU A 2 -8.45 -4.03 -17.20
N ASP A 3 -9.56 -4.20 -17.92
CA ASP A 3 -9.80 -3.50 -19.20
C ASP A 3 -9.74 -1.97 -19.08
N ARG A 4 -10.19 -1.41 -17.94
CA ARG A 4 -10.11 0.04 -17.68
C ARG A 4 -8.68 0.49 -17.35
N LEU A 5 -7.86 -0.38 -16.77
CA LEU A 5 -6.45 -0.10 -16.52
C LEU A 5 -5.60 -0.22 -17.79
N ASP A 6 -5.90 -1.20 -18.65
CA ASP A 6 -5.22 -1.40 -19.92
C ASP A 6 -5.47 -0.24 -20.90
N GLY A 7 -6.60 0.46 -20.76
CA GLY A 7 -6.90 1.68 -21.51
C GLY A 7 -6.13 2.94 -21.04
N LEU A 8 -5.35 2.86 -19.96
CA LEU A 8 -4.51 3.97 -19.49
C LEU A 8 -3.09 3.86 -20.04
N ASP A 9 -2.47 4.99 -20.37
CA ASP A 9 -1.04 5.03 -20.66
C ASP A 9 -0.22 4.93 -19.36
N LEU A 10 -0.15 3.72 -18.82
CA LEU A 10 0.61 3.41 -17.60
C LEU A 10 2.12 3.66 -17.79
N GLY A 11 2.62 3.60 -19.02
CA GLY A 11 4.03 3.82 -19.35
C GLY A 11 4.46 5.27 -19.12
N ALA A 12 3.60 6.24 -19.45
CA ALA A 12 3.86 7.66 -19.22
C ALA A 12 3.69 8.10 -17.75
N MET A 13 3.07 7.27 -16.90
CA MET A 13 2.73 7.64 -15.52
C MET A 13 3.83 7.29 -14.51
N LYS A 14 4.04 8.18 -13.53
CA LYS A 14 4.84 7.87 -12.34
C LYS A 14 4.18 6.72 -11.57
N VAL A 15 4.98 5.86 -10.92
CA VAL A 15 4.47 4.68 -10.18
C VAL A 15 3.34 5.05 -9.21
N ARG A 16 3.46 6.16 -8.47
CA ARG A 16 2.40 6.64 -7.56
C ARG A 16 1.08 6.95 -8.26
N GLN A 17 1.13 7.50 -9.48
CA GLN A 17 -0.05 7.82 -10.28
C GLN A 17 -0.70 6.55 -10.81
N ARG A 18 0.12 5.56 -11.24
CA ARG A 18 -0.37 4.23 -11.62
C ARG A 18 -1.08 3.52 -10.47
N VAL A 19 -0.46 3.53 -9.29
CA VAL A 19 -1.04 2.92 -8.08
C VAL A 19 -2.35 3.62 -7.69
N ARG A 20 -2.39 4.96 -7.70
CA ARG A 20 -3.61 5.73 -7.47
C ARG A 20 -4.73 5.29 -8.43
N ALA A 21 -4.44 5.31 -9.74
CA ALA A 21 -5.41 4.96 -10.77
C ALA A 21 -5.92 3.52 -10.60
N ALA A 22 -5.03 2.57 -10.31
CA ALA A 22 -5.40 1.18 -10.07
C ALA A 22 -6.34 1.01 -8.86
N VAL A 23 -6.05 1.67 -7.74
CA VAL A 23 -6.91 1.64 -6.55
C VAL A 23 -8.26 2.30 -6.83
N GLN A 24 -8.27 3.44 -7.51
CA GLN A 24 -9.50 4.14 -7.88
C GLN A 24 -10.38 3.29 -8.81
N VAL A 25 -9.84 2.78 -9.92
CA VAL A 25 -10.56 1.91 -10.85
C VAL A 25 -11.08 0.65 -10.16
N ARG A 26 -10.32 0.09 -9.21
CA ARG A 26 -10.74 -1.07 -8.42
C ARG A 26 -11.98 -0.76 -7.56
N LEU A 27 -12.04 0.41 -6.93
CA LEU A 27 -13.17 0.83 -6.09
C LEU A 27 -14.38 1.25 -6.93
N GLU A 28 -14.16 2.01 -8.00
CA GLU A 28 -15.22 2.39 -8.95
C GLU A 28 -15.89 1.17 -9.58
N ALA A 29 -15.13 0.10 -9.89
CA ALA A 29 -15.70 -1.15 -10.38
C ALA A 29 -16.65 -1.83 -9.37
N GLN A 30 -16.56 -1.49 -8.09
CA GLN A 30 -17.47 -1.96 -7.04
C GLN A 30 -18.58 -0.96 -6.68
N GLN A 31 -18.58 0.24 -7.28
CA GLN A 31 -19.59 1.27 -7.00
C GLN A 31 -21.04 0.77 -7.15
N PRO A 32 -21.41 0.00 -8.19
CA PRO A 32 -22.76 -0.55 -8.31
C PRO A 32 -23.14 -1.54 -7.21
N TYR A 33 -22.15 -2.05 -6.47
CA TYR A 33 -22.30 -3.09 -5.44
C TYR A 33 -21.89 -2.59 -4.05
N LYS A 34 -21.96 -1.28 -3.79
CA LYS A 34 -21.46 -0.66 -2.55
C LYS A 34 -22.13 -1.23 -1.28
N ASP A 35 -23.41 -1.58 -1.34
CA ASP A 35 -24.11 -2.21 -0.21
C ASP A 35 -23.66 -3.66 0.06
N ALA A 36 -23.47 -4.45 -1.00
CA ALA A 36 -22.90 -5.79 -0.90
C ALA A 36 -21.47 -5.75 -0.36
N ALA A 37 -20.67 -4.77 -0.81
CA ALA A 37 -19.35 -4.50 -0.29
C ALA A 37 -19.38 -4.16 1.21
N ARG A 38 -20.36 -3.37 1.67
CA ARG A 38 -20.55 -3.06 3.10
C ARG A 38 -20.91 -4.30 3.91
N ALA A 39 -21.81 -5.14 3.41
CA ALA A 39 -22.17 -6.40 4.06
C ALA A 39 -20.99 -7.37 4.17
N MET A 40 -20.23 -7.52 3.08
CA MET A 40 -19.01 -8.34 3.05
C MET A 40 -17.97 -7.84 4.06
N THR A 41 -17.72 -6.53 4.13
CA THR A 41 -16.79 -5.95 5.11
C THR A 41 -17.23 -6.27 6.53
N ARG A 42 -18.52 -6.13 6.86
CA ARG A 42 -19.04 -6.49 8.19
C ARG A 42 -18.79 -7.96 8.53
N ALA A 43 -18.99 -8.88 7.58
CA ALA A 43 -18.72 -10.29 7.78
C ALA A 43 -17.22 -10.58 8.00
N LEU A 44 -16.35 -9.91 7.24
CA LEU A 44 -14.90 -10.07 7.29
C LEU A 44 -14.24 -9.38 8.50
N SER A 45 -14.90 -8.40 9.12
CA SER A 45 -14.40 -7.72 10.34
C SER A 45 -14.42 -8.60 11.59
N ARG A 46 -15.00 -9.80 11.52
CA ARG A 46 -14.96 -10.73 12.65
C ARG A 46 -13.53 -11.25 12.86
N PRO A 47 -13.05 -11.38 14.11
CA PRO A 47 -11.68 -11.84 14.39
C PRO A 47 -11.33 -13.20 13.77
N ASP A 48 -12.28 -14.15 13.73
CA ASP A 48 -12.11 -15.47 13.11
C ASP A 48 -11.98 -15.41 11.58
N ARG A 49 -12.40 -14.31 10.96
CA ARG A 49 -12.33 -14.05 9.52
C ARG A 49 -11.17 -13.11 9.14
N ALA A 50 -10.43 -12.58 10.11
CA ALA A 50 -9.30 -11.70 9.84
C ALA A 50 -8.24 -12.29 8.88
N PRO A 51 -7.87 -13.59 8.96
CA PRO A 51 -6.94 -14.19 7.99
C PRO A 51 -7.50 -14.20 6.56
N GLU A 52 -8.81 -14.42 6.41
CA GLU A 52 -9.50 -14.40 5.12
C GLU A 52 -9.52 -12.99 4.54
N ALA A 53 -9.84 -11.98 5.35
CA ALA A 53 -9.79 -10.57 4.96
C ALA A 53 -8.39 -10.16 4.49
N ALA A 54 -7.35 -10.53 5.25
CA ALA A 54 -5.96 -10.27 4.90
C ALA A 54 -5.56 -10.95 3.58
N ARG A 55 -5.99 -12.20 3.37
CA ARG A 55 -5.73 -12.94 2.13
C ARG A 55 -6.38 -12.27 0.92
N LEU A 56 -7.61 -11.76 1.05
CA LEU A 56 -8.30 -11.06 -0.03
C LEU A 56 -7.62 -9.73 -0.37
N LEU A 57 -7.19 -8.97 0.63
CA LEU A 57 -6.42 -7.74 0.43
C LEU A 57 -5.09 -8.02 -0.26
N TRP A 58 -4.34 -9.02 0.21
CA TRP A 58 -3.08 -9.43 -0.38
C TRP A 58 -3.23 -9.84 -1.84
N ARG A 59 -4.22 -10.68 -2.15
CA ARG A 59 -4.51 -11.09 -3.52
C ARG A 59 -4.88 -9.90 -4.40
N THR A 60 -5.64 -8.95 -3.88
CA THR A 60 -6.00 -7.74 -4.63
C THR A 60 -4.77 -6.88 -4.92
N ALA A 61 -3.90 -6.69 -3.93
CA ALA A 61 -2.64 -5.97 -4.10
C ALA A 61 -1.72 -6.66 -5.12
N ASP A 62 -1.62 -7.99 -5.08
CA ASP A 62 -0.84 -8.78 -6.04
C ASP A 62 -1.37 -8.61 -7.48
N HIS A 63 -2.69 -8.70 -7.69
CA HIS A 63 -3.28 -8.48 -9.02
C HIS A 63 -3.04 -7.07 -9.53
N ILE A 64 -3.15 -6.05 -8.68
CA ILE A 64 -2.85 -4.67 -9.06
C ILE A 64 -1.38 -4.56 -9.50
N TRP A 65 -0.43 -5.03 -8.69
CA TRP A 65 0.99 -4.93 -9.05
C TRP A 65 1.32 -5.70 -10.34
N ARG A 66 0.74 -6.89 -10.55
CA ARG A 66 0.88 -7.63 -11.80
C ARG A 66 0.32 -6.87 -12.99
N ALA A 67 -0.87 -6.27 -12.87
CA ALA A 67 -1.46 -5.44 -13.92
C ALA A 67 -0.61 -4.20 -14.23
N LEU A 68 0.13 -3.69 -13.23
CA LEU A 68 1.08 -2.59 -13.41
C LEU A 68 2.47 -3.03 -13.93
N GLY A 69 2.65 -4.31 -14.27
CA GLY A 69 3.88 -4.87 -14.82
C GLY A 69 4.99 -5.16 -13.81
N ASP A 70 4.66 -5.34 -12.52
CA ASP A 70 5.64 -5.69 -11.48
C ASP A 70 6.22 -7.09 -11.71
N THR A 71 7.55 -7.16 -11.86
CA THR A 71 8.31 -8.42 -12.03
C THR A 71 9.17 -8.76 -10.80
N SER A 72 9.02 -8.03 -9.69
CA SER A 72 9.76 -8.28 -8.46
C SER A 72 9.51 -9.70 -7.91
N THR A 73 10.57 -10.36 -7.45
CA THR A 73 10.52 -11.72 -6.85
C THR A 73 11.24 -11.79 -5.49
N ASP A 74 11.77 -10.65 -5.03
CA ASP A 74 12.63 -10.48 -3.86
C ASP A 74 11.88 -9.78 -2.71
N GLU A 75 12.59 -9.16 -1.76
CA GLU A 75 11.98 -8.39 -0.66
C GLU A 75 11.02 -7.28 -1.14
N ASN A 76 11.23 -6.73 -2.35
CA ASN A 76 10.33 -5.74 -2.92
C ASN A 76 8.97 -6.35 -3.25
N PHE A 77 8.91 -7.64 -3.64
CA PHE A 77 7.65 -8.33 -3.89
C PHE A 77 6.74 -8.25 -2.67
N TYR A 78 7.27 -8.60 -1.50
CA TYR A 78 6.53 -8.61 -0.25
C TYR A 78 6.20 -7.21 0.25
N SER A 79 7.20 -6.31 0.24
CA SER A 79 7.05 -4.94 0.75
C SER A 79 5.98 -4.16 -0.02
N LYS A 80 6.01 -4.21 -1.35
CA LYS A 80 5.03 -3.53 -2.22
C LYS A 80 3.59 -4.00 -1.96
N ARG A 81 3.40 -5.31 -1.78
CA ARG A 81 2.07 -5.92 -1.55
C ARG A 81 1.55 -5.65 -0.16
N ALA A 82 2.42 -5.70 0.86
CA ALA A 82 2.05 -5.36 2.23
C ALA A 82 1.61 -3.91 2.34
N ILE A 83 2.40 -2.97 1.80
CA ILE A 83 2.09 -1.54 1.79
C ILE A 83 0.78 -1.27 1.04
N LEU A 84 0.64 -1.81 -0.18
CA LEU A 84 -0.58 -1.61 -0.97
C LEU A 84 -1.82 -2.21 -0.29
N SER A 85 -1.68 -3.34 0.42
CA SER A 85 -2.79 -3.92 1.19
C SER A 85 -3.27 -2.97 2.30
N GLY A 86 -2.36 -2.27 2.98
CA GLY A 86 -2.71 -1.25 3.98
C GLY A 86 -3.40 -0.03 3.37
N VAL A 87 -2.90 0.45 2.22
CA VAL A 87 -3.55 1.54 1.45
C VAL A 87 -4.96 1.11 1.02
N LEU A 88 -5.11 -0.08 0.44
CA LEU A 88 -6.41 -0.63 0.03
C LEU A 88 -7.38 -0.71 1.21
N ALA A 89 -6.98 -1.33 2.32
CA ALA A 89 -7.86 -1.50 3.48
C ALA A 89 -8.35 -0.17 4.04
N SER A 90 -7.44 0.79 4.23
CA SER A 90 -7.79 2.10 4.78
C SER A 90 -8.66 2.93 3.84
N THR A 91 -8.34 2.96 2.54
CA THR A 91 -9.14 3.69 1.54
C THR A 91 -10.51 3.02 1.33
N TYR A 92 -10.59 1.68 1.37
CA TYR A 92 -11.86 0.95 1.28
C TYR A 92 -12.80 1.31 2.44
N GLY A 93 -12.25 1.35 3.67
CA GLY A 93 -13.00 1.80 4.84
C GLY A 93 -13.54 3.23 4.69
N ARG A 94 -12.72 4.16 4.18
CA ARG A 94 -13.14 5.54 3.90
C ARG A 94 -14.25 5.60 2.84
N TRP A 95 -14.10 4.84 1.77
CA TRP A 95 -15.02 4.78 0.63
C TRP A 95 -16.42 4.29 1.02
N LEU A 96 -16.51 3.28 1.89
CA LEU A 96 -17.80 2.74 2.36
C LEU A 96 -18.68 3.75 3.11
N SER A 97 -18.05 4.75 3.73
CA SER A 97 -18.69 5.82 4.49
C SER A 97 -18.64 7.18 3.78
N ASP A 98 -18.29 7.20 2.49
CA ASP A 98 -18.21 8.44 1.73
C ASP A 98 -19.55 8.77 1.06
N GLU A 99 -20.03 9.97 1.35
CA GLU A 99 -21.27 10.58 0.85
C GLU A 99 -20.99 11.83 -0.01
N SER A 100 -19.70 12.18 -0.23
CA SER A 100 -19.33 13.26 -1.14
C SER A 100 -19.65 12.93 -2.60
N GLU A 101 -19.85 13.97 -3.41
CA GLU A 101 -20.04 13.83 -4.85
C GLU A 101 -18.88 13.06 -5.48
N ASP A 102 -19.21 12.05 -6.30
CA ASP A 102 -18.26 11.14 -6.94
C ASP A 102 -17.19 10.49 -6.03
N ASN A 103 -17.43 10.45 -4.71
CA ASN A 103 -16.47 10.03 -3.68
C ASN A 103 -15.17 10.88 -3.64
N GLU A 104 -15.23 12.18 -3.93
CA GLU A 104 -14.07 13.08 -3.92
C GLU A 104 -13.26 13.00 -2.61
N ALA A 105 -13.94 12.88 -1.47
CA ALA A 105 -13.28 12.81 -0.18
C ALA A 105 -12.47 11.51 0.01
N THR A 106 -12.90 10.41 -0.62
CA THR A 106 -12.13 9.15 -0.72
C THR A 106 -10.88 9.34 -1.58
N TRP A 107 -11.00 10.02 -2.71
CA TRP A 107 -9.87 10.23 -3.61
C TRP A 107 -8.80 11.15 -3.01
N THR A 108 -9.24 12.17 -2.26
CA THR A 108 -8.35 13.01 -1.45
C THR A 108 -7.65 12.20 -0.36
N PHE A 109 -8.39 11.31 0.33
CA PHE A 109 -7.80 10.43 1.33
C PHE A 109 -6.77 9.45 0.71
N LEU A 110 -7.06 8.90 -0.47
CA LEU A 110 -6.14 8.02 -1.19
C LEU A 110 -4.83 8.72 -1.53
N ASP A 111 -4.90 9.97 -2.01
CA ASP A 111 -3.69 10.77 -2.27
C ASP A 111 -2.84 10.95 -1.01
N ALA A 112 -3.48 11.28 0.12
CA ALA A 112 -2.79 11.40 1.39
C ALA A 112 -2.16 10.08 1.86
N ARG A 113 -2.77 8.92 1.59
CA ARG A 113 -2.19 7.60 1.90
C ARG A 113 -0.99 7.27 1.02
N ILE A 114 -1.06 7.60 -0.26
CA ILE A 114 0.06 7.40 -1.18
C ILE A 114 1.23 8.33 -0.81
N GLU A 115 0.97 9.58 -0.43
CA GLU A 115 2.04 10.48 0.03
C GLU A 115 2.67 10.00 1.34
N ASN A 116 1.88 9.49 2.29
CA ASN A 116 2.42 8.90 3.52
C ASN A 116 3.42 7.76 3.24
N VAL A 117 3.13 6.91 2.24
CA VAL A 117 4.06 5.85 1.82
C VAL A 117 5.36 6.45 1.30
N MET A 118 5.29 7.52 0.50
CA MET A 118 6.49 8.20 0.00
C MET A 118 7.32 8.80 1.13
N GLN A 119 6.69 9.33 2.17
CA GLN A 119 7.37 9.84 3.37
C GLN A 119 8.04 8.71 4.17
N PHE A 120 7.35 7.59 4.33
CA PHE A 120 7.89 6.41 5.00
C PHE A 120 9.11 5.84 4.27
N GLU A 121 9.04 5.70 2.95
CA GLU A 121 10.18 5.23 2.14
C GLU A 121 11.37 6.20 2.21
N LYS A 122 11.12 7.52 2.21
CA LYS A 122 12.17 8.53 2.44
C LYS A 122 12.81 8.40 3.83
N LEU A 123 12.00 8.19 4.87
CA LEU A 123 12.51 8.00 6.24
C LEU A 123 13.34 6.71 6.34
N LYS A 124 12.84 5.60 5.80
CA LYS A 124 13.57 4.32 5.75
C LYS A 124 14.89 4.45 5.00
N ALA A 125 14.92 5.17 3.88
CA ALA A 125 16.15 5.44 3.13
C ALA A 125 17.16 6.28 3.95
N ARG A 126 16.69 7.22 4.79
CA ARG A 126 17.54 7.99 5.71
C ARG A 126 18.05 7.16 6.90
N LEU A 127 17.33 6.10 7.27
CA LEU A 127 17.67 5.20 8.38
C LEU A 127 18.44 3.95 7.94
N LYS A 128 18.58 3.68 6.62
CA LYS A 128 19.54 2.69 6.11
C LYS A 128 20.88 2.95 6.77
N PRO A 129 21.55 1.90 7.28
CA PRO A 129 22.39 2.06 8.42
C PRO A 129 23.49 3.05 8.08
N VAL A 130 23.52 4.09 8.90
CA VAL A 130 24.67 4.71 9.56
C VAL A 130 25.60 3.57 10.05
N SER A 131 25.99 2.65 9.17
CA SER A 131 26.61 1.37 9.51
C SER A 131 28.05 1.64 9.87
N GLU A 132 28.73 2.48 9.10
CA GLU A 132 30.06 2.97 9.43
C GLU A 132 30.06 3.79 10.72
N SER A 133 29.03 4.61 10.97
CA SER A 133 28.99 5.51 12.13
C SER A 133 28.49 4.82 13.42
N VAL A 134 27.63 3.81 13.32
CA VAL A 134 27.25 2.94 14.44
C VAL A 134 28.35 1.91 14.70
N GLN A 135 28.98 1.33 13.68
CA GLN A 135 30.14 0.43 13.85
C GLN A 135 31.35 1.19 14.42
N SER A 136 31.58 2.44 14.03
CA SER A 136 32.64 3.26 14.61
C SER A 136 32.34 3.64 16.06
N ALA A 137 31.10 3.99 16.40
CA ALA A 137 30.70 4.27 17.78
C ALA A 137 30.79 3.02 18.68
N VAL A 138 30.35 1.85 18.21
CA VAL A 138 30.50 0.57 18.91
C VAL A 138 31.97 0.16 19.02
N GLY A 139 32.76 0.38 17.96
CA GLY A 139 34.21 0.13 17.96
C GLY A 139 34.99 1.05 18.90
N ILE A 140 34.56 2.31 19.07
CA ILE A 140 35.13 3.25 20.04
C ILE A 140 34.75 2.82 21.47
N ALA A 141 33.49 2.49 21.72
CA ALA A 141 33.03 2.02 23.03
C ALA A 141 33.68 0.69 23.44
N ALA A 142 33.90 -0.23 22.48
CA ALA A 142 34.62 -1.48 22.72
C ALA A 142 36.10 -1.25 23.06
N ARG A 143 36.76 -0.26 22.43
CA ARG A 143 38.13 0.16 22.78
C ARG A 143 38.22 0.78 24.18
N PHE A 144 37.20 1.52 24.62
CA PHE A 144 37.13 2.02 26.00
C PHE A 144 36.89 0.91 27.05
N ARG A 145 36.24 -0.20 26.66
CA ARG A 145 35.92 -1.31 27.57
C ARG A 145 37.02 -2.38 27.65
N TYR A 146 37.80 -2.57 26.58
CA TYR A 146 38.78 -3.65 26.46
C TYR A 146 40.20 -3.19 26.07
N GLY A 147 40.44 -1.89 25.94
CA GLY A 147 41.77 -1.34 25.62
C GLY A 147 42.70 -1.32 26.83
N ARG A 148 43.81 -2.06 26.72
CA ARG A 148 45.10 -1.76 27.36
C ARG A 148 45.75 -0.57 26.65
#